data_AF-A0A0A2B3W3-F1
#
_entry.id   AF-A0A0A2B3W3-F1
#
_cell.length_a   1.000
_cell.length_b   1.000
_cell.length_c   1.000
_cell.angle_alpha   90.00
_cell.angle_beta   90.00
_cell.angle_gamma   90.00
#
_symmetry.space_group_name_H-M   'P 1'
#
loop_
_entity.id
_entity.type
_entity.pdbx_description
1 polymer ?
#
loop_
_entity_poly.entity_id
_entity_poly.type
_entity_poly.pdbx_seq_one_letter_code
_entity_poly.pdbx_strand_id
1 'polypeptide(L)'
;MPFGGLLLFIILFAGLAKNPKVPYFVRYNACQALLINVALIIVSYLLRIAPILELGSIIFIFTLSIFIYSISQCLYGVEPEIPLISRSVRMQI
;
A
#
# COMPACT_ATOMS: atom_id res chain seq x y z
N MET A 1 4.02 18.14 -7.71
CA MET A 1 3.22 18.93 -6.74
C MET A 1 3.45 18.36 -5.34
N PRO A 2 3.85 19.17 -4.35
CA PRO A 2 4.25 18.69 -3.01
C PRO A 2 3.14 17.93 -2.25
N PHE A 3 1.87 18.11 -2.62
CA PHE A 3 0.72 17.49 -1.94
C PHE A 3 0.12 16.29 -2.70
N GLY A 4 0.72 15.86 -3.81
CA GLY A 4 0.14 14.81 -4.67
C GLY A 4 -0.12 13.49 -3.95
N GLY A 5 0.82 13.04 -3.12
CA GLY A 5 0.66 11.80 -2.33
C GLY A 5 -0.45 11.89 -1.28
N LEU A 6 -0.58 13.03 -0.59
CA LEU A 6 -1.62 13.26 0.40
C LEU A 6 -3.01 13.38 -0.24
N LEU A 7 -3.09 14.03 -1.41
CA LEU A 7 -4.33 14.09 -2.19
C LEU A 7 -4.77 12.69 -2.65
N LEU A 8 -3.84 11.87 -3.15
CA LEU A 8 -4.10 10.49 -3.54
C LEU A 8 -4.60 9.65 -2.35
N PHE A 9 -3.96 9.81 -1.18
CA PHE A 9 -4.39 9.16 0.05
C PHE A 9 -5.83 9.51 0.41
N ILE A 10 -6.18 10.81 0.42
CA ILE A 10 -7.53 11.26 0.76
C ILE A 10 -8.56 10.72 -0.25
N ILE A 11 -8.26 10.78 -1.54
CA ILE A 11 -9.17 10.29 -2.59
C ILE A 11 -9.42 8.78 -2.43
N LEU A 12 -8.36 7.99 -2.23
CA LEU A 12 -8.49 6.54 -2.06
C LEU A 12 -9.21 6.17 -0.76
N PHE A 13 -8.93 6.89 0.33
CA PHE A 13 -9.57 6.63 1.63
C PHE A 13 -11.06 6.98 1.62
N ALA A 14 -11.41 8.20 1.22
CA ALA A 14 -12.78 8.69 1.24
C ALA A 14 -13.63 8.10 0.09
N GLY A 15 -13.04 7.93 -1.10
CA GLY A 15 -13.75 7.49 -2.29
C GLY A 15 -13.93 5.98 -2.39
N LEU A 16 -12.90 5.20 -2.03
CA LEU A 16 -12.92 3.75 -2.15
C LEU A 16 -13.06 3.05 -0.80
N ALA A 17 -12.12 3.24 0.13
CA ALA A 17 -12.00 2.40 1.33
C ALA A 17 -13.25 2.44 2.24
N LYS A 18 -13.77 3.64 2.51
CA LYS A 18 -14.93 3.87 3.39
C LYS A 18 -16.28 3.84 2.68
N ASN A 19 -16.32 3.68 1.36
CA ASN A 19 -17.56 3.76 0.59
C ASN A 19 -18.26 2.39 0.53
N PRO A 20 -19.41 2.19 1.20
CA PRO A 20 -20.09 0.90 1.22
C PRO A 20 -20.69 0.50 -0.13
N LYS A 21 -20.82 1.45 -1.08
CA LYS A 21 -21.28 1.18 -2.45
C LYS A 21 -20.20 0.50 -3.30
N VAL A 22 -18.95 0.50 -2.84
CA VAL A 22 -17.82 -0.10 -3.53
C VAL A 22 -17.71 -1.58 -3.12
N PRO A 23 -17.48 -2.51 -4.07
CA PRO A 23 -17.32 -3.92 -3.76
C PRO A 23 -16.23 -4.17 -2.72
N TYR A 24 -16.45 -5.16 -1.85
CA TYR A 24 -15.51 -5.51 -0.78
C TYR A 24 -14.08 -5.70 -1.29
N PHE A 25 -13.90 -6.39 -2.43
CA PHE A 25 -12.59 -6.61 -3.04
C PHE A 25 -11.83 -5.32 -3.36
N VAL A 26 -12.54 -4.31 -3.87
CA VAL A 26 -11.94 -3.01 -4.22
C VAL A 26 -11.62 -2.22 -2.95
N ARG A 27 -12.50 -2.26 -1.94
CA ARG A 27 -12.25 -1.65 -0.62
C ARG A 27 -11.02 -2.26 0.06
N TYR A 28 -10.90 -3.58 0.00
CA TYR A 28 -9.77 -4.32 0.54
C TYR A 28 -8.44 -3.93 -0.10
N ASN A 29 -8.39 -3.92 -1.44
CA ASN A 29 -7.22 -3.48 -2.19
C ASN A 29 -6.88 -2.00 -1.93
N ALA A 30 -7.88 -1.13 -1.81
CA ALA A 30 -7.67 0.28 -1.46
C ALA A 30 -7.06 0.43 -0.06
N CYS A 31 -7.56 -0.31 0.94
CA CYS A 31 -6.99 -0.32 2.29
C CYS A 31 -5.55 -0.86 2.29
N GLN A 32 -5.26 -1.93 1.54
CA GLN A 32 -3.89 -2.44 1.43
C GLN A 32 -2.95 -1.40 0.80
N ALA A 33 -3.37 -0.77 -0.29
CA ALA A 33 -2.58 0.26 -0.96
C ALA A 33 -2.29 1.45 -0.02
N LEU A 34 -3.27 1.87 0.77
CA LEU A 34 -3.11 2.93 1.78
C LEU A 34 -2.10 2.54 2.86
N LEU A 35 -2.19 1.33 3.42
CA LEU A 35 -1.24 0.86 4.44
C LEU A 35 0.19 0.75 3.90
N ILE A 36 0.36 0.21 2.68
CA ILE A 36 1.67 0.14 2.02
C ILE A 36 2.22 1.55 1.78
N ASN A 37 1.38 2.49 1.35
CA ASN A 37 1.80 3.87 1.11
C ASN A 37 2.32 4.53 2.39
N VAL A 38 1.61 4.37 3.51
CA VAL A 38 2.06 4.88 4.82
C VAL A 38 3.36 4.19 5.27
N ALA A 39 3.48 2.88 5.11
CA ALA A 39 4.70 2.14 5.44
C ALA A 39 5.90 2.64 4.63
N LEU A 40 5.74 2.87 3.32
CA LEU A 40 6.79 3.43 2.46
C LEU A 40 7.18 4.85 2.86
N ILE A 41 6.22 5.69 3.26
CA ILE A 41 6.50 7.03 3.79
C ILE A 41 7.40 6.92 5.03
N ILE A 42 7.04 6.05 6.00
CA ILE A 42 7.83 5.84 7.21
C ILE A 42 9.25 5.37 6.86
N VAL A 43 9.39 4.37 5.99
CA VAL A 43 10.70 3.86 5.54
C VAL A 43 11.51 4.96 4.85
N SER A 44 10.88 5.78 4.01
CA SER A 44 11.56 6.88 3.30
C SER A 44 12.12 7.93 4.27
N TYR A 45 11.39 8.25 5.34
CA TYR A 45 11.89 9.13 6.40
C TYR A 45 13.03 8.50 7.19
N LEU A 46 12.95 7.21 7.50
CA LEU A 46 13.99 6.49 8.21
C LEU A 46 15.31 6.46 7.43
N LEU A 47 15.24 6.15 6.12
CA LEU A 47 16.41 6.19 5.22
C LEU A 47 17.02 7.58 5.09
N ARG A 48 16.21 8.63 5.24
CA ARG A 48 16.70 10.02 5.21
C ARG A 48 17.52 10.38 6.45
N ILE A 49 17.26 9.73 7.58
CA ILE A 49 17.99 9.92 8.84
C ILE A 49 19.28 9.09 8.85
N ALA A 50 19.24 7.87 8.32
CA ALA A 50 20.40 6.98 8.21
C ALA A 50 20.56 6.51 6.75
N PRO A 51 21.29 7.28 5.91
CA PRO A 51 21.46 6.94 4.51
C PRO A 51 22.43 5.76 4.37
N ILE A 52 21.87 4.55 4.35
CA ILE A 52 22.60 3.32 4.03
C ILE A 52 22.38 3.06 2.54
N LEU A 53 23.38 3.39 1.72
CA LEU A 53 23.29 3.38 0.25
C LEU A 53 22.85 2.01 -0.31
N GLU A 54 23.29 0.93 0.33
CA GLU A 54 22.95 -0.47 -0.03
C GLU A 54 21.48 -0.83 0.28
N LEU A 55 20.87 -0.21 1.31
CA LEU A 55 19.53 -0.54 1.76
C LEU A 55 18.45 -0.02 0.80
N GLY A 56 18.72 1.10 0.12
CA GLY A 56 17.79 1.71 -0.83
C GLY A 56 17.44 0.76 -1.98
N SER A 57 18.44 0.09 -2.56
CA SER A 57 18.25 -0.89 -3.64
C SER A 57 17.47 -2.12 -3.17
N ILE A 58 17.75 -2.62 -1.96
CA ILE A 58 17.04 -3.77 -1.38
C ILE A 58 15.56 -3.42 -1.15
N ILE A 59 15.28 -2.25 -0.58
CA ILE A 59 13.92 -1.78 -0.32
C ILE A 59 13.15 -1.56 -1.62
N PHE A 60 13.82 -1.04 -2.66
CA PHE A 60 13.22 -0.89 -3.98
C PHE A 60 12.83 -2.25 -4.58
N ILE A 61 13.75 -3.22 -4.61
CA ILE A 61 13.49 -4.57 -5.14
C ILE A 61 12.36 -5.26 -4.36
N PHE A 62 12.37 -5.12 -3.03
CA PHE A 62 11.35 -5.68 -2.16
C PHE A 62 9.97 -5.08 -2.42
N THR A 63 9.89 -3.74 -2.50
CA THR A 63 8.65 -3.02 -2.80
C THR A 63 8.11 -3.37 -4.19
N LEU A 64 9.00 -3.46 -5.19
CA LEU A 64 8.65 -3.81 -6.56
C LEU A 64 8.15 -5.26 -6.66
N SER A 65 8.77 -6.18 -5.92
CA SER A 65 8.32 -7.58 -5.83
C SER A 65 6.92 -7.69 -5.23
N ILE A 66 6.65 -6.98 -4.13
CA ILE A 66 5.32 -6.93 -3.52
C ILE A 66 4.29 -6.36 -4.51
N PHE A 67 4.65 -5.28 -5.21
CA PHE A 67 3.76 -4.64 -6.18
C PHE A 67 3.38 -5.58 -7.34
N ILE A 68 4.36 -6.28 -7.92
CA ILE A 68 4.11 -7.26 -9.00
C ILE A 68 3.26 -8.44 -8.50
N TYR A 69 3.54 -8.93 -7.29
CA TYR A 69 2.75 -9.98 -6.66
C TYR A 69 1.29 -9.57 -6.46
N SER A 70 1.05 -8.38 -5.91
CA SER A 70 -0.30 -7.84 -5.71
C SER A 70 -1.05 -7.67 -7.03
N ILE A 71 -0.39 -7.15 -8.08
CA ILE A 71 -1.01 -7.04 -9.42
C ILE A 71 -1.40 -8.42 -9.94
N SER A 72 -0.49 -9.39 -9.82
CA SER A 72 -0.72 -10.74 -10.32
C SER A 72 -1.91 -11.39 -9.61
N GLN A 73 -1.99 -11.30 -8.28
CA GLN A 73 -3.12 -11.85 -7.53
C GLN A 73 -4.45 -11.15 -7.85
N CYS A 74 -4.43 -9.82 -8.00
CA CYS A 74 -5.61 -9.07 -8.43
C CYS A 74 -6.10 -9.49 -9.83
N LEU A 75 -5.18 -9.77 -10.77
CA LEU A 75 -5.52 -10.28 -12.11
C LEU A 75 -6.19 -11.65 -12.05
N TYR A 76 -5.78 -12.51 -11.12
CA TYR A 76 -6.42 -13.82 -10.89
C TYR A 76 -7.71 -13.72 -10.06
N GLY A 77 -8.15 -12.51 -9.68
CA GLY A 77 -9.35 -12.31 -8.84
C GLY A 77 -9.19 -12.83 -7.40
N VAL A 78 -7.95 -13.12 -6.98
CA VAL A 78 -7.62 -13.59 -5.63
C VAL A 78 -7.20 -12.39 -4.79
N GLU A 79 -7.62 -12.37 -3.53
CA GLU A 79 -7.24 -11.33 -2.60
C GLU A 79 -5.73 -11.40 -2.32
N PRO A 80 -4.99 -10.29 -2.50
CA PRO A 80 -3.57 -10.33 -2.22
C PRO A 80 -3.34 -10.56 -0.73
N GLU A 81 -2.64 -11.63 -0.35
CA GLU A 81 -2.34 -11.91 1.05
C GLU A 81 -0.90 -11.53 1.38
N ILE A 82 -0.69 -10.23 1.58
CA ILE A 82 0.57 -9.71 2.12
C ILE A 82 0.56 -9.99 3.64
N PRO A 83 1.51 -10.78 4.17
CA PRO A 83 1.60 -11.03 5.61
C PRO A 83 1.75 -9.71 6.38
N LEU A 84 1.18 -9.64 7.59
CA LEU A 84 1.08 -8.43 8.44
C LEU A 84 0.09 -7.35 7.96
N ILE A 85 0.13 -6.96 6.68
CA ILE A 85 -0.75 -5.92 6.10
C ILE A 85 -2.19 -6.43 5.99
N SER A 86 -2.38 -7.64 5.44
CA SER A 86 -3.71 -8.22 5.16
C SER A 86 -4.55 -8.39 6.43
N ARG A 87 -3.93 -8.79 7.55
CA ARG A 87 -4.61 -8.90 8.85
C ARG A 87 -5.06 -7.54 9.37
N SER A 88 -4.22 -6.51 9.21
CA SER A 88 -4.52 -5.14 9.63
C SER A 88 -5.66 -4.54 8.81
N VAL A 89 -5.68 -4.79 7.49
CA VAL A 89 -6.79 -4.37 6.62
C VAL A 89 -8.10 -5.03 7.02
N ARG A 90 -8.11 -6.35 7.28
CA ARG A 90 -9.33 -7.06 7.71
C ARG A 90 -9.90 -6.55 9.02
N MET A 91 -9.09 -5.94 9.90
CA MET A 91 -9.57 -5.29 11.13
C MET A 91 -10.12 -3.88 10.90
N GLN A 92 -9.84 -3.23 9.76
CA GLN A 92 -10.19 -1.83 9.47
C GLN A 92 -11.45 -1.66 8.61
N ILE A 93 -11.87 -2.70 7.89
CA ILE A 93 -13.01 -2.69 6.96
C ILE A 93 -14.32 -2.88 7.72
#